data_AF-A0A373FTC8-F1
#
_entry.id   AF-A0A373FTC8-F1
#
_cell.length_a   1.000
_cell.length_b   1.000
_cell.length_c   1.000
_cell.angle_alpha   90.00
_cell.angle_beta   90.00
_cell.angle_gamma   90.00
#
_symmetry.space_group_name_H-M   'P 1'
#
loop_
_entity.id
_entity.type
_entity.pdbx_description
1 polymer ?
#
loop_
_entity_poly.entity_id
_entity_poly.type
_entity_poly.pdbx_seq_one_letter_code
_entity_poly.pdbx_strand_id
1 'polypeptide(L)'
;MKISTKAATFLSSIKTQTYDKKEREKIITYQQKRVFHLSLLMLALCAPIYIFSVPFPNEQFYYINSALFLFIIMCTLAYFKKRVNLTTTFSIILIAIHIEIFIEIIYCSICSGYEYSYQRALIMSNLTLSILFIMLSICAYMSKISILLSSLTIASYTICTLITDEPFLYSYLPLVIIIYTMIPLLGRSIHSNISNLLKSSNLLKEEEEMLLK
;
A
#
# COMPACT_ATOMS: atom_id res chain seq x y z
N MET A 1 46.63 18.92 -20.95
CA MET A 1 45.83 17.92 -21.69
C MET A 1 45.19 16.83 -20.80
N LYS A 2 45.84 16.32 -19.72
CA LYS A 2 45.27 15.28 -18.81
C LYS A 2 44.02 15.66 -17.99
N ILE A 3 43.79 16.95 -17.70
CA ILE A 3 42.65 17.42 -16.88
C ILE A 3 41.32 17.32 -17.66
N SER A 4 41.37 17.55 -18.98
CA SER A 4 40.20 17.49 -19.86
C SER A 4 39.61 16.09 -19.95
N THR A 5 40.45 15.05 -19.93
CA THR A 5 40.01 13.66 -20.07
C THR A 5 39.27 13.18 -18.82
N LYS A 6 39.80 13.47 -17.62
CA LYS A 6 39.14 13.14 -16.33
C LYS A 6 37.80 13.86 -16.16
N ALA A 7 37.71 15.12 -16.56
CA ALA A 7 36.47 15.87 -16.53
C ALA A 7 35.41 15.27 -17.48
N ALA A 8 35.82 14.84 -18.68
CA ALA A 8 34.93 14.16 -19.61
C ALA A 8 34.44 12.79 -19.08
N THR A 9 35.31 12.00 -18.44
CA THR A 9 34.93 10.71 -17.83
C THR A 9 33.98 10.86 -16.64
N PHE A 10 34.17 11.92 -15.85
CA PHE A 10 33.28 12.23 -14.73
C PHE A 10 31.89 12.69 -15.22
N LEU A 11 31.85 13.56 -16.23
CA LEU A 11 30.61 14.03 -16.84
C LEU A 11 29.83 12.91 -17.54
N SER A 12 30.53 11.97 -18.21
CA SER A 12 29.87 10.79 -18.79
C SER A 12 29.28 9.91 -17.70
N SER A 13 30.03 9.61 -16.63
CA SER A 13 29.55 8.82 -15.49
C SER A 13 28.29 9.41 -14.84
N ILE A 14 28.24 10.73 -14.63
CA ILE A 14 27.06 11.43 -14.10
C ILE A 14 25.87 11.30 -15.04
N LYS A 15 26.08 11.49 -16.35
CA LYS A 15 25.01 11.41 -17.36
C LYS A 15 24.41 10.01 -17.40
N THR A 16 25.25 8.98 -17.34
CA THR A 16 24.86 7.57 -17.31
C THR A 16 24.06 7.22 -16.05
N GLN A 17 24.54 7.60 -14.86
CA GLN A 17 23.78 7.42 -13.60
C GLN A 17 22.41 8.11 -13.61
N THR A 18 22.34 9.29 -14.22
CA THR A 18 21.09 10.07 -14.34
C THR A 18 20.11 9.40 -15.29
N TYR A 19 20.60 8.83 -16.41
CA TYR A 19 19.79 8.08 -17.36
C TYR A 19 19.21 6.79 -16.75
N ASP A 20 20.07 5.99 -16.11
CA ASP A 20 19.72 4.75 -15.41
C ASP A 20 18.66 5.00 -14.31
N LYS A 21 18.80 6.09 -13.54
CA LYS A 21 17.78 6.53 -12.57
C LYS A 21 16.44 6.85 -13.24
N LYS A 22 16.43 7.54 -14.39
CA LYS A 22 15.21 7.92 -15.11
C LYS A 22 14.49 6.71 -15.71
N GLU A 23 15.22 5.70 -16.18
CA GLU A 23 14.63 4.44 -16.70
C GLU A 23 13.99 3.62 -15.58
N ARG A 24 14.67 3.50 -14.43
CA ARG A 24 14.11 2.87 -13.21
C ARG A 24 12.81 3.55 -12.76
N GLU A 25 12.83 4.88 -12.67
CA GLU A 25 11.65 5.66 -12.27
C GLU A 25 10.48 5.43 -13.23
N LYS A 26 10.72 5.31 -14.54
CA LYS A 26 9.67 4.98 -15.52
C LYS A 26 9.06 3.60 -15.27
N ILE A 27 9.87 2.56 -15.06
CA ILE A 27 9.38 1.18 -14.83
C ILE A 27 8.57 1.11 -13.53
N ILE A 28 9.06 1.73 -12.45
CA ILE A 28 8.35 1.79 -11.17
C ILE A 28 7.02 2.55 -11.33
N THR A 29 7.03 3.70 -11.99
CA THR A 29 5.82 4.50 -12.24
C THR A 29 4.81 3.73 -13.09
N TYR A 30 5.28 2.97 -14.08
CA TYR A 30 4.42 2.12 -14.90
C TYR A 30 3.74 1.03 -14.07
N GLN A 31 4.49 0.34 -13.20
CA GLN A 31 3.93 -0.65 -12.30
C GLN A 31 2.92 -0.03 -11.34
N GLN A 32 3.25 1.11 -10.70
CA GLN A 32 2.33 1.86 -9.86
C GLN A 32 1.03 2.20 -10.59
N LYS A 33 1.14 2.62 -11.86
CA LYS A 33 -0.02 2.96 -12.67
C LYS A 33 -0.90 1.74 -12.90
N ARG A 34 -0.33 0.59 -13.26
CA ARG A 34 -1.09 -0.65 -13.45
C ARG A 34 -1.82 -1.07 -12.18
N VAL A 35 -1.11 -1.10 -11.05
CA VAL A 35 -1.68 -1.49 -9.75
C VAL A 35 -2.76 -0.52 -9.30
N PHE A 36 -2.60 0.78 -9.55
CA PHE A 36 -3.61 1.79 -9.27
C PHE A 36 -4.91 1.58 -10.08
N HIS A 37 -4.82 1.24 -11.36
CA HIS A 37 -6.04 0.97 -12.15
C HIS A 37 -6.72 -0.33 -11.71
N LEU A 38 -5.94 -1.36 -11.36
CA LEU A 38 -6.46 -2.61 -10.80
C LEU A 38 -7.13 -2.38 -9.44
N SER A 39 -6.57 -1.53 -8.57
CA SER A 39 -7.18 -1.23 -7.27
C SER A 39 -8.48 -0.43 -7.43
N LEU A 40 -8.56 0.51 -8.37
CA LEU A 40 -9.80 1.22 -8.67
C LEU A 40 -10.89 0.27 -9.20
N LEU A 41 -10.54 -0.64 -10.12
CA LEU A 41 -11.47 -1.65 -10.61
C LEU A 41 -11.97 -2.55 -9.47
N MET A 42 -11.06 -3.01 -8.63
CA MET A 42 -11.41 -3.83 -7.47
C MET A 42 -12.34 -3.08 -6.52
N LEU A 43 -12.04 -1.83 -6.16
CA LEU A 43 -12.90 -1.01 -5.31
C LEU A 43 -14.29 -0.77 -5.92
N ALA A 44 -14.37 -0.53 -7.23
CA ALA A 44 -15.64 -0.34 -7.93
C ALA A 44 -16.52 -1.60 -7.91
N LEU A 45 -15.92 -2.80 -7.88
CA LEU A 45 -16.65 -4.07 -7.79
C LEU A 45 -16.97 -4.47 -6.35
N CYS A 46 -15.99 -4.34 -5.45
CA CYS A 46 -16.11 -4.78 -4.07
C CYS A 46 -16.99 -3.86 -3.23
N ALA A 47 -16.92 -2.53 -3.40
CA ALA A 47 -17.67 -1.61 -2.54
C ALA A 47 -19.20 -1.80 -2.63
N PRO A 48 -19.82 -1.94 -3.82
CA PRO A 48 -21.25 -2.23 -3.91
C PRO A 48 -21.60 -3.59 -3.28
N ILE A 49 -20.81 -4.63 -3.53
CA ILE A 49 -21.05 -5.96 -2.96
C ILE A 49 -20.97 -5.89 -1.43
N TYR A 50 -19.96 -5.21 -0.89
CA TYR A 50 -19.76 -5.03 0.54
C TYR A 50 -20.96 -4.31 1.18
N ILE A 51 -21.39 -3.20 0.59
CA ILE A 51 -22.55 -2.42 1.08
C ILE A 51 -23.86 -3.23 1.02
N PHE A 52 -24.13 -3.93 -0.09
CA PHE A 52 -25.43 -4.59 -0.26
C PHE A 52 -25.50 -6.00 0.32
N SER A 53 -24.38 -6.68 0.51
CA SER A 53 -24.34 -8.09 0.95
C SER A 53 -23.92 -8.28 2.40
N VAL A 54 -23.20 -7.32 3.01
CA VAL A 54 -22.80 -7.43 4.41
C VAL A 54 -23.85 -6.73 5.29
N PRO A 55 -24.52 -7.47 6.19
CA PRO A 55 -25.53 -6.88 7.06
C PRO A 55 -24.85 -6.18 8.24
N PHE A 56 -24.43 -4.92 8.10
CA PHE A 56 -23.74 -4.22 9.18
C PHE A 56 -24.62 -4.09 10.43
N PRO A 57 -24.02 -4.12 11.62
CA PRO A 57 -24.79 -4.06 12.84
C PRO A 57 -25.45 -2.68 12.97
N ASN A 58 -24.77 -1.62 12.53
CA ASN A 58 -25.21 -0.24 12.70
C ASN A 58 -25.13 0.56 11.39
N GLU A 59 -26.09 1.46 11.17
CA GLU A 59 -26.14 2.39 10.04
C GLU A 59 -24.85 3.24 9.89
N GLN A 60 -24.15 3.52 11.00
CA GLN A 60 -22.89 4.26 10.98
C GLN A 60 -21.82 3.64 10.07
N PHE A 61 -21.76 2.31 9.97
CA PHE A 61 -20.84 1.62 9.05
C PHE A 61 -21.11 2.00 7.61
N TYR A 62 -22.37 2.06 7.20
CA TYR A 62 -22.76 2.46 5.85
C TYR A 62 -22.37 3.91 5.55
N TYR A 63 -22.54 4.82 6.50
CA TYR A 63 -22.16 6.22 6.33
C TYR A 63 -20.65 6.42 6.21
N ILE A 64 -19.86 5.75 7.06
CA ILE A 64 -18.40 5.82 7.04
C ILE A 64 -17.86 5.26 5.72
N ASN A 65 -18.32 4.07 5.30
CA ASN A 65 -17.94 3.46 4.03
C ASN A 65 -18.33 4.33 2.82
N SER A 66 -19.54 4.90 2.84
CA SER A 66 -20.02 5.79 1.77
C SER A 66 -19.18 7.07 1.67
N ALA A 67 -18.81 7.66 2.82
CA ALA A 67 -17.94 8.82 2.86
C ALA A 67 -16.54 8.52 2.32
N LEU A 68 -15.97 7.36 2.68
CA LEU A 68 -14.69 6.91 2.11
C LEU A 68 -14.78 6.74 0.59
N PHE A 69 -15.85 6.13 0.08
CA PHE A 69 -16.03 5.92 -1.35
C PHE A 69 -16.10 7.27 -2.12
N LEU A 70 -16.85 8.23 -1.60
CA LEU A 70 -16.88 9.59 -2.15
C LEU A 70 -15.49 10.25 -2.11
N PHE A 71 -14.74 10.08 -1.02
CA PHE A 71 -13.37 10.59 -0.90
C PHE A 71 -12.42 9.98 -1.94
N ILE A 72 -12.52 8.67 -2.18
CA ILE A 72 -11.72 7.97 -3.20
C ILE A 72 -12.05 8.49 -4.60
N ILE A 73 -13.33 8.72 -4.92
CA ILE A 73 -13.75 9.32 -6.19
C ILE A 73 -13.13 10.71 -6.35
N MET A 74 -13.20 11.56 -5.32
CA MET A 74 -12.62 12.91 -5.36
C MET A 74 -11.10 12.87 -5.61
N CYS A 75 -10.37 12.01 -4.90
CA CYS A 75 -8.93 11.83 -5.09
C CYS A 75 -8.61 11.38 -6.53
N THR A 76 -9.38 10.43 -7.03
CA THR A 76 -9.22 9.87 -8.39
C THR A 76 -9.50 10.92 -9.47
N LEU A 77 -10.54 11.74 -9.30
CA LEU A 77 -10.82 12.87 -10.19
C LEU A 77 -9.72 13.92 -10.16
N ALA A 78 -9.15 14.22 -8.98
CA ALA A 78 -8.04 15.14 -8.84
C ALA A 78 -6.80 14.64 -9.60
N TYR A 79 -6.52 13.33 -9.54
CA TYR A 79 -5.48 12.69 -10.34
C TYR A 79 -5.75 12.79 -11.85
N PHE A 80 -6.96 12.45 -12.32
CA PHE A 80 -7.29 12.54 -13.75
C PHE A 80 -7.26 13.98 -14.29
N LYS A 81 -7.61 14.97 -13.47
CA LYS A 81 -7.44 16.40 -13.77
C LYS A 81 -5.98 16.88 -13.63
N LYS A 82 -5.03 15.98 -13.40
CA LYS A 82 -3.59 16.24 -13.22
C LYS A 82 -3.27 17.25 -12.11
N ARG A 83 -4.13 17.36 -11.09
CA ARG A 83 -3.91 18.24 -9.93
C ARG A 83 -2.94 17.63 -8.92
N VAL A 84 -2.90 16.30 -8.84
CA VAL A 84 -2.04 15.53 -7.94
C VAL A 84 -1.37 14.42 -8.76
N ASN A 85 -0.13 14.07 -8.41
CA ASN A 85 0.58 12.99 -9.07
C ASN A 85 0.03 11.60 -8.66
N LEU A 86 0.39 10.56 -9.41
CA LEU A 86 -0.08 9.18 -9.20
C LEU A 86 0.31 8.63 -7.82
N THR A 87 1.59 8.70 -7.46
CA THR A 87 2.12 8.08 -6.24
C THR A 87 1.48 8.70 -5.00
N THR A 88 1.33 10.03 -4.97
CA THR A 88 0.66 10.76 -3.88
C THR A 88 -0.82 10.38 -3.82
N THR A 89 -1.53 10.37 -4.95
CA THR A 89 -2.95 9.99 -4.97
C THR A 89 -3.17 8.58 -4.46
N PHE A 90 -2.36 7.62 -4.93
CA PHE A 90 -2.48 6.24 -4.50
C PHE A 90 -2.13 6.07 -3.02
N SER A 91 -1.10 6.77 -2.53
CA SER A 91 -0.76 6.80 -1.10
C SER A 91 -1.93 7.30 -0.24
N ILE A 92 -2.55 8.43 -0.63
CA ILE A 92 -3.65 9.04 0.11
C ILE A 92 -4.85 8.08 0.17
N ILE A 93 -5.20 7.45 -0.96
CA ILE A 93 -6.30 6.48 -1.02
C ILE A 93 -6.03 5.29 -0.10
N LEU A 94 -4.84 4.69 -0.18
CA LEU A 94 -4.47 3.55 0.66
C LEU A 94 -4.48 3.88 2.15
N ILE A 95 -3.99 5.07 2.52
CA ILE A 95 -4.02 5.54 3.92
C ILE A 95 -5.46 5.77 4.37
N ALA A 96 -6.30 6.42 3.56
CA ALA A 96 -7.70 6.67 3.91
C ALA A 96 -8.48 5.37 4.15
N ILE A 97 -8.27 4.35 3.31
CA ILE A 97 -8.85 3.02 3.49
C ILE A 97 -8.39 2.40 4.81
N HIS A 98 -7.11 2.47 5.16
CA HIS A 98 -6.64 1.91 6.44
C HIS A 98 -7.08 2.71 7.67
N ILE A 99 -7.29 4.02 7.56
CA ILE A 99 -7.91 4.82 8.62
C ILE A 99 -9.35 4.36 8.83
N GLU A 100 -10.07 4.08 7.76
CA GLU A 100 -11.43 3.57 7.84
C GLU A 100 -11.48 2.17 8.48
N ILE A 101 -10.67 1.22 8.03
CA ILE A 101 -10.49 -0.10 8.67
C ILE A 101 -10.13 0.05 10.16
N PHE A 102 -9.25 1.01 10.50
CA PHE A 102 -8.90 1.30 11.88
C PHE A 102 -10.14 1.71 12.67
N ILE A 103 -10.93 2.66 12.16
CA ILE A 103 -12.16 3.14 12.80
C ILE A 103 -13.16 1.99 12.97
N GLU A 104 -13.37 1.16 11.95
CA GLU A 104 -14.31 0.04 12.04
C GLU A 104 -13.91 -1.00 13.09
N ILE A 105 -12.62 -1.36 13.17
CA ILE A 105 -12.11 -2.28 14.20
C ILE A 105 -12.35 -1.71 15.60
N ILE A 106 -12.06 -0.43 15.82
CA ILE A 106 -12.28 0.24 17.11
C ILE A 106 -13.77 0.34 17.43
N TYR A 107 -14.60 0.67 16.44
CA TYR A 107 -16.04 0.77 16.63
C TYR A 107 -16.65 -0.59 17.00
N CYS A 108 -16.23 -1.68 16.33
CA CYS A 108 -16.60 -3.04 16.70
C CYS A 108 -16.20 -3.40 18.14
N SER A 109 -15.09 -2.85 18.63
CA SER A 109 -14.58 -3.13 19.98
C SER A 109 -15.38 -2.43 21.10
N ILE A 110 -16.05 -1.32 20.80
CA ILE A 110 -16.78 -0.49 21.78
C ILE A 110 -18.28 -0.79 21.77
N CYS A 111 -18.85 -1.15 20.60
CA CYS A 111 -20.27 -1.47 20.52
C CYS A 111 -20.60 -2.76 21.29
N SER A 112 -21.09 -2.67 22.52
CA SER A 112 -21.40 -3.84 23.37
C SER A 112 -22.80 -4.44 23.17
N GLY A 113 -23.48 -4.14 22.06
CA GLY A 113 -24.92 -4.42 21.86
C GLY A 113 -25.28 -5.50 20.84
N TYR A 114 -24.31 -6.12 20.15
CA TYR A 114 -24.57 -7.12 19.10
C TYR A 114 -24.00 -8.49 19.48
N GLU A 115 -24.42 -9.53 18.75
CA GLU A 115 -23.88 -10.87 18.92
C GLU A 115 -22.35 -10.85 18.85
N TYR A 116 -21.76 -11.33 19.93
CA TYR A 116 -20.32 -11.30 20.15
C TYR A 116 -19.53 -12.08 19.07
N SER A 117 -20.10 -13.16 18.54
CA SER A 117 -19.56 -13.92 17.39
C SER A 117 -19.47 -13.07 16.11
N TYR A 118 -20.49 -12.26 15.86
CA TYR A 118 -20.60 -11.42 14.68
C TYR A 118 -19.58 -10.27 14.72
N GLN A 119 -19.35 -9.66 15.89
CA GLN A 119 -18.33 -8.63 16.08
C GLN A 119 -16.91 -9.16 15.83
N ARG A 120 -16.61 -10.35 16.36
CA ARG A 120 -15.33 -11.02 16.07
C ARG A 120 -15.16 -11.26 14.57
N ALA A 121 -16.23 -11.67 13.88
CA ALA A 121 -16.19 -11.87 12.43
C ALA A 121 -15.88 -10.58 11.66
N LEU A 122 -16.47 -9.44 12.06
CA LEU A 122 -16.17 -8.13 11.46
C LEU A 122 -14.72 -7.71 11.70
N ILE A 123 -14.20 -7.84 12.93
CA ILE A 123 -12.81 -7.52 13.25
C ILE A 123 -11.86 -8.37 12.39
N MET A 124 -12.10 -9.68 12.30
CA MET A 124 -11.28 -10.60 11.51
C MET A 124 -11.40 -10.35 10.00
N SER A 125 -12.60 -9.98 9.52
CA SER A 125 -12.82 -9.57 8.13
C SER A 125 -12.02 -8.32 7.78
N ASN A 126 -12.04 -7.32 8.66
CA ASN A 126 -11.27 -6.08 8.49
C ASN A 126 -9.76 -6.29 8.52
N LEU A 127 -9.26 -7.19 9.39
CA LEU A 127 -7.87 -7.64 9.29
C LEU A 127 -7.59 -8.25 7.91
N THR A 128 -8.41 -9.21 7.47
CA THR A 128 -8.22 -9.88 6.18
C THR A 128 -8.21 -8.88 5.01
N LEU A 129 -9.13 -7.92 5.01
CA LEU A 129 -9.21 -6.85 4.01
C LEU A 129 -7.96 -5.95 4.05
N SER A 130 -7.43 -5.67 5.23
CA SER A 130 -6.23 -4.85 5.38
C SER A 130 -4.99 -5.50 4.72
N ILE A 131 -4.89 -6.84 4.70
CA ILE A 131 -3.82 -7.56 3.99
C ILE A 131 -3.86 -7.24 2.50
N LEU A 132 -5.05 -7.24 1.89
CA LEU A 132 -5.22 -6.95 0.47
C LEU A 132 -4.68 -5.57 0.10
N PHE A 133 -4.98 -4.54 0.90
CA PHE A 133 -4.52 -3.18 0.66
C PHE A 133 -3.02 -2.99 0.92
N ILE A 134 -2.46 -3.67 1.91
CA ILE A 134 -1.00 -3.73 2.10
C ILE A 134 -0.35 -4.40 0.89
N MET A 135 -0.90 -5.51 0.39
CA MET A 135 -0.38 -6.20 -0.79
C MET A 135 -0.41 -5.32 -2.04
N LEU A 136 -1.47 -4.53 -2.25
CA LEU A 136 -1.51 -3.53 -3.33
C LEU A 136 -0.34 -2.54 -3.23
N SER A 137 -0.05 -2.04 -2.03
CA SER A 137 1.08 -1.12 -1.82
C SER A 137 2.43 -1.78 -2.12
N ILE A 138 2.60 -3.06 -1.80
CA ILE A 138 3.79 -3.85 -2.12
C ILE A 138 3.93 -4.04 -3.63
N CYS A 139 2.86 -4.45 -4.31
CA CYS A 139 2.83 -4.62 -5.76
C CYS A 139 3.12 -3.31 -6.51
N ALA A 140 2.80 -2.18 -5.91
CA ALA A 140 3.10 -0.83 -6.41
C ALA A 140 4.52 -0.35 -6.03
N TYR A 141 5.33 -1.20 -5.39
CA TYR A 141 6.68 -0.89 -4.90
C TYR A 141 6.73 0.29 -3.92
N MET A 142 5.66 0.49 -3.14
CA MET A 142 5.52 1.59 -2.17
C MET A 142 5.81 1.12 -0.75
N SER A 143 7.03 0.59 -0.51
CA SER A 143 7.41 -0.08 0.75
C SER A 143 7.19 0.75 2.02
N LYS A 144 7.42 2.06 1.98
CA LYS A 144 7.15 2.97 3.11
C LYS A 144 5.66 3.03 3.47
N ILE A 145 4.80 3.03 2.45
CA ILE A 145 3.35 2.98 2.65
C ILE A 145 2.98 1.62 3.23
N SER A 146 3.50 0.51 2.69
CA SER A 146 3.26 -0.83 3.25
C SER A 146 3.58 -0.92 4.75
N ILE A 147 4.71 -0.36 5.19
CA ILE A 147 5.10 -0.32 6.61
C ILE A 147 4.08 0.49 7.43
N LEU A 148 3.70 1.68 6.95
CA LEU A 148 2.72 2.53 7.63
C LEU A 148 1.36 1.82 7.78
N LEU A 149 0.86 1.23 6.69
CA LEU A 149 -0.42 0.51 6.69
C LEU A 149 -0.40 -0.67 7.67
N SER A 150 0.66 -1.48 7.66
CA SER A 150 0.86 -2.55 8.64
C SER A 150 0.87 -2.03 10.07
N SER A 151 1.55 -0.91 10.34
CA SER A 151 1.62 -0.34 11.69
C SER A 151 0.25 0.13 12.19
N LEU A 152 -0.57 0.70 11.30
CA LEU A 152 -1.96 1.09 11.62
C LEU A 152 -2.80 -0.13 11.98
N THR A 153 -2.68 -1.24 11.24
CA THR A 153 -3.43 -2.47 11.56
C THR A 153 -2.98 -3.11 12.88
N ILE A 154 -1.68 -3.13 13.16
CA ILE A 154 -1.19 -3.63 14.46
C ILE A 154 -1.74 -2.75 15.60
N ALA A 155 -1.70 -1.43 15.43
CA ALA A 155 -2.22 -0.50 16.42
C ALA A 155 -3.72 -0.68 16.65
N SER A 156 -4.54 -0.73 15.59
CA SER A 156 -5.99 -0.92 15.72
C SER A 156 -6.33 -2.21 16.43
N TYR A 157 -5.70 -3.33 16.06
CA TYR A 157 -5.95 -4.62 16.69
C TYR A 157 -5.50 -4.68 18.15
N THR A 158 -4.34 -4.08 18.46
CA THR A 158 -3.85 -4.01 19.85
C THR A 158 -4.81 -3.19 20.71
N ILE A 159 -5.23 -2.01 20.25
CA ILE A 159 -6.18 -1.17 20.98
C ILE A 159 -7.52 -1.89 21.14
N CYS A 160 -8.04 -2.52 20.07
CA CYS A 160 -9.27 -3.33 20.13
C CYS A 160 -9.16 -4.46 21.17
N THR A 161 -8.02 -5.14 21.24
CA THR A 161 -7.78 -6.21 22.21
C THR A 161 -7.80 -5.67 23.64
N LEU A 162 -7.20 -4.50 23.88
CA LEU A 162 -7.19 -3.86 25.20
C LEU A 162 -8.57 -3.33 25.62
N ILE A 163 -9.37 -2.82 24.68
CA ILE A 163 -10.73 -2.30 24.95
C ILE A 163 -11.69 -3.44 25.29
N THR A 164 -11.65 -4.52 24.50
CA THR A 164 -12.54 -5.67 24.67
C THR A 164 -12.15 -6.53 25.87
N ASP A 165 -10.86 -6.58 26.20
CA ASP A 165 -10.27 -7.43 27.24
C ASP A 165 -10.58 -8.93 27.06
N GLU A 166 -10.70 -9.36 25.80
CA GLU A 166 -11.18 -10.70 25.46
C GLU A 166 -10.06 -11.72 25.28
N PRO A 167 -10.09 -12.90 25.95
CA PRO A 167 -9.02 -13.90 25.87
C PRO A 167 -8.71 -14.38 24.45
N PHE A 168 -9.74 -14.43 23.60
CA PHE A 168 -9.59 -14.79 22.20
C PHE A 168 -8.70 -13.79 21.45
N LEU A 169 -8.92 -12.48 21.61
CA LEU A 169 -8.15 -11.47 20.90
C LEU A 169 -6.70 -11.39 21.40
N TYR A 170 -6.49 -11.54 22.72
CA TYR A 170 -5.14 -11.66 23.28
C TYR A 170 -4.37 -12.88 22.73
N SER A 171 -5.05 -14.01 22.55
CA SER A 171 -4.43 -15.23 22.03
C SER A 171 -3.93 -15.06 20.59
N TYR A 172 -4.61 -14.25 19.78
CA TYR A 172 -4.22 -13.98 18.38
C TYR A 172 -3.28 -12.78 18.22
N LEU A 173 -3.14 -11.92 19.22
CA LEU A 173 -2.31 -10.71 19.16
C LEU A 173 -0.84 -10.98 18.74
N PRO A 174 -0.12 -11.97 19.30
CA PRO A 174 1.24 -12.27 18.86
C PRO A 174 1.29 -12.67 17.38
N LEU A 175 0.30 -13.44 16.91
CA LEU A 175 0.23 -13.87 15.52
C LEU A 175 -0.01 -12.69 14.58
N VAL A 176 -0.93 -11.78 14.93
CA VAL A 176 -1.18 -10.54 14.19
C VAL A 176 0.10 -9.70 14.12
N ILE A 177 0.79 -9.47 15.23
CA ILE A 177 2.04 -8.69 15.24
C ILE A 177 3.09 -9.30 14.30
N ILE A 178 3.29 -10.62 14.34
CA ILE A 178 4.26 -11.31 13.48
C ILE A 178 3.88 -11.15 12.01
N ILE A 179 2.63 -11.46 11.63
CA ILE A 179 2.17 -11.42 10.25
C ILE A 179 2.32 -10.00 9.68
N TYR A 180 1.80 -8.99 10.37
CA TYR A 180 1.81 -7.61 9.87
C TYR A 180 3.19 -6.95 9.93
N THR A 181 4.13 -7.49 10.70
CA THR A 181 5.55 -7.09 10.62
C THR A 181 6.26 -7.74 9.44
N MET A 182 5.98 -9.01 9.14
CA MET A 182 6.64 -9.75 8.07
C MET A 182 6.22 -9.30 6.66
N ILE A 183 4.93 -9.03 6.43
CA ILE A 183 4.41 -8.58 5.14
C ILE A 183 5.19 -7.37 4.56
N PRO A 184 5.36 -6.24 5.28
CA PRO A 184 6.07 -5.08 4.74
C PRO A 184 7.59 -5.30 4.63
N LEU A 185 8.18 -6.20 5.43
CA LEU A 185 9.59 -6.59 5.26
C LEU A 185 9.81 -7.33 3.93
N LEU A 186 8.89 -8.24 3.57
CA LEU A 186 8.88 -8.87 2.25
C LEU A 186 8.71 -7.82 1.14
N GLY A 187 7.81 -6.86 1.33
CA GLY A 187 7.64 -5.74 0.38
C GLY A 187 8.90 -4.90 0.20
N ARG A 188 9.63 -4.63 1.28
CA ARG A 188 10.92 -3.92 1.24
C ARG A 188 11.99 -4.75 0.52
N SER A 189 12.04 -6.05 0.77
CA SER A 189 12.94 -6.99 0.08
C SER A 189 12.68 -7.00 -1.44
N ILE A 190 11.40 -7.10 -1.85
CA ILE A 190 10.98 -7.03 -3.26
C ILE A 190 11.44 -5.71 -3.90
N HIS A 191 11.15 -4.57 -3.25
CA HIS A 191 11.55 -3.26 -3.75
C HIS A 191 13.08 -3.17 -3.96
N SER A 192 13.86 -3.65 -2.98
CA SER A 192 15.32 -3.69 -3.06
C SER A 192 15.81 -4.57 -4.21
N ASN A 193 15.23 -5.77 -4.36
CA ASN A 193 15.62 -6.72 -5.40
C ASN A 193 15.35 -6.17 -6.80
N ILE A 194 14.20 -5.53 -7.02
CA ILE A 194 13.88 -4.90 -8.31
C ILE A 194 14.82 -3.73 -8.59
N SER A 195 15.12 -2.89 -7.60
CA SER A 195 16.09 -1.81 -7.77
C SER A 195 17.46 -2.34 -8.19
N ASN A 196 17.91 -3.44 -7.59
CA ASN A 196 19.18 -4.09 -7.92
C ASN A 196 19.16 -4.74 -9.31
N LEU A 197 18.08 -5.44 -9.66
CA LEU A 197 17.91 -6.06 -10.99
C LEU A 197 17.93 -5.02 -12.11
N LEU A 198 17.22 -3.90 -11.92
CA LEU A 198 17.21 -2.82 -12.91
C LEU A 198 18.59 -2.17 -13.06
N LYS A 199 19.32 -2.00 -11.95
CA LYS A 199 20.71 -1.52 -12.00
C LYS A 199 21.62 -2.49 -12.78
N SER A 200 21.52 -3.79 -12.52
CA SER A 200 22.30 -4.82 -13.22
C SER A 200 21.98 -4.87 -14.71
N SER A 201 20.70 -4.80 -15.07
CA SER A 201 20.27 -4.80 -16.48
C SER A 201 20.80 -3.60 -17.26
N ASN A 202 20.88 -2.43 -16.63
CA ASN A 202 21.40 -1.24 -17.31
C ASN A 202 22.93 -1.27 -17.45
N LEU A 203 23.65 -1.82 -16.47
CA LEU A 203 25.09 -2.08 -16.61
C LEU A 203 25.39 -3.03 -17.78
N LEU A 204 24.62 -4.11 -17.93
CA LEU A 204 24.81 -5.06 -19.04
C LEU A 204 24.56 -4.41 -20.41
N LYS A 205 23.55 -3.53 -20.53
CA LYS A 205 23.32 -2.78 -21.78
C LYS A 205 24.48 -1.85 -22.12
N GLU A 206 25.06 -1.19 -21.12
CA GLU A 206 26.24 -0.33 -21.33
C GLU A 206 27.47 -1.13 -21.77
N GLU A 207 27.70 -2.31 -21.17
CA GLU A 207 28.77 -3.22 -21.58
C GLU A 207 28.59 -3.71 -23.02
N GLU A 208 27.37 -4.09 -23.40
CA GLU A 208 27.04 -4.51 -24.77
C GLU A 208 27.30 -3.38 -25.79
N GLU A 209 26.89 -2.14 -25.49
CA GLU A 209 27.14 -0.98 -26.36
C GLU A 209 28.63 -0.62 -26.51
N MET A 210 29.45 -0.89 -25.49
CA MET A 210 30.90 -0.69 -25.56
C MET A 210 31.59 -1.75 -26.40
N LEU A 211 31.10 -2.99 -26.39
CA LEU A 211 31.67 -4.09 -27.18
C LEU A 211 31.29 -4.02 -28.66
N LEU A 212 30.17 -3.38 -29.00
CA LEU A 212 29.69 -3.19 -30.37
C LEU A 212 30.26 -1.94 -31.07
N LYS A 213 31.14 -1.18 -30.43
CA LYS A 213 31.82 0.01 -30.97
C LYS A 213 33.31 -0.26 -31.20
#